data_AF-A0A7V9TCB1-F1
#
_entry.id   AF-A0A7V9TCB1-F1
#
_cell.length_a   1.000
_cell.length_b   1.000
_cell.length_c   1.000
_cell.angle_alpha   90.00
_cell.angle_beta   90.00
_cell.angle_gamma   90.00
#
_symmetry.space_group_name_H-M   'P 1'
#
loop_
_entity.id
_entity.type
_entity.pdbx_description
1 polymer ?
#
loop_
_entity_poly.entity_id
_entity_poly.type
_entity_poly.pdbx_seq_one_letter_code
_entity_poly.pdbx_strand_id
1 'polypeptide(L)' 'MPPIPTLPEDRSTCTPCRGTGTVISGLGGTPHEEKCPWCEGTGRWTPPAPVPEEDTAGS' A
#
# COMPACT_ATOMS: atom_id res chain seq x y z
N MET A 1 -3.19 33.16 2.36
CA MET A 1 -2.73 31.76 2.51
C MET A 1 -3.94 30.87 2.29
N PRO A 2 -4.01 30.00 1.26
CA PRO A 2 -5.11 29.06 1.14
C PRO A 2 -5.02 28.02 2.27
N PRO A 3 -6.15 27.51 2.81
CA PRO A 3 -6.14 26.42 3.78
C PRO A 3 -5.60 25.16 3.10
N ILE A 4 -4.62 24.50 3.72
CA ILE A 4 -4.15 23.19 3.26
C ILE A 4 -5.31 22.21 3.42
N PRO A 5 -5.72 21.49 2.37
CA PRO A 5 -6.74 20.46 2.51
C PRO A 5 -6.20 19.36 3.43
N THR A 6 -6.72 19.28 4.65
CA THR A 6 -6.60 18.09 5.51
C THR A 6 -7.59 17.05 5.01
N LEU A 7 -7.39 16.55 3.80
CA LEU A 7 -8.08 15.33 3.40
C LEU A 7 -7.39 14.20 4.19
N PRO A 8 -8.12 13.38 4.96
CA PRO A 8 -7.68 12.00 5.12
C PRO A 8 -7.79 11.41 3.71
N GLU A 9 -6.81 11.70 2.86
CA GLU A 9 -6.66 11.06 1.58
C GLU A 9 -6.78 9.57 1.89
N ASP A 10 -7.70 8.91 1.20
CA ASP A 10 -8.06 7.51 1.29
C ASP A 10 -6.80 6.64 1.06
N ARG A 11 -5.86 6.67 2.02
CA ARG A 11 -4.61 5.90 2.06
C ARG A 11 -4.91 4.41 2.15
N SER A 12 -6.19 4.06 2.27
CA SER A 12 -6.72 2.72 2.13
C SER A 12 -6.64 2.21 0.69
N THR A 13 -6.43 3.05 -0.33
CA THR A 13 -6.22 2.55 -1.70
C THR A 13 -4.78 2.10 -1.89
N CYS A 14 -4.58 0.90 -2.41
CA CYS A 14 -3.25 0.38 -2.68
C CYS A 14 -2.59 1.20 -3.81
N THR A 15 -1.60 2.04 -3.49
CA THR A 15 -0.87 2.88 -4.44
C THR A 15 -0.20 2.11 -5.59
N PRO A 16 0.51 0.97 -5.36
CA PRO A 16 1.20 0.27 -6.44
C PRO A 16 0.27 -0.33 -7.51
N CYS A 17 -0.92 -0.83 -7.14
CA CYS A 17 -1.94 -1.25 -8.12
C CYS A 17 -3.01 -0.20 -8.40
N ARG A 18 -2.96 0.95 -7.73
CA ARG A 18 -4.00 2.01 -7.78
C ARG A 18 -5.42 1.51 -7.53
N GLY A 19 -5.57 0.52 -6.66
CA GLY A 19 -6.88 -0.02 -6.29
C GLY A 19 -7.45 -1.10 -7.21
N THR A 20 -6.74 -1.52 -8.27
CA THR A 20 -7.22 -2.59 -9.17
C THR A 20 -7.06 -3.99 -8.57
N GLY A 21 -6.09 -4.19 -7.67
CA GLY A 21 -5.72 -5.50 -7.14
C GLY A 21 -4.73 -6.28 -8.02
N THR A 22 -4.49 -5.86 -9.26
CA THR A 22 -3.50 -6.46 -10.18
C THR A 22 -2.46 -5.43 -10.61
N VAL A 23 -1.24 -5.88 -10.88
CA VAL A 23 -0.16 -5.05 -11.43
C VAL A 23 0.35 -5.69 -12.72
N ILE A 24 0.76 -4.86 -13.68
CA ILE A 24 1.39 -5.35 -14.89
C ILE A 24 2.86 -5.63 -14.57
N SER A 25 3.23 -6.91 -14.54
CA SER A 25 4.60 -7.34 -14.33
C SER A 25 5.24 -7.62 -15.69
N GLY A 26 6.34 -6.93 -15.98
CA GLY A 26 7.18 -7.18 -17.17
C GLY A 26 8.29 -8.20 -16.92
N LEU A 27 8.26 -8.90 -15.78
CA LEU A 27 9.25 -9.91 -15.44
C LEU A 27 9.11 -11.09 -16.42
N GLY A 28 10.15 -11.32 -17.23
CA GLY A 28 10.12 -12.35 -18.28
C GLY A 28 9.91 -11.81 -19.71
N GLY A 29 9.87 -10.49 -19.90
CA GLY A 29 9.88 -9.86 -21.22
C GLY A 29 8.51 -9.69 -21.88
N THR A 30 7.45 -10.28 -21.31
CA THR A 30 6.07 -10.08 -21.76
C THR A 30 5.25 -9.47 -20.61
N PRO A 31 4.50 -8.38 -20.83
CA PRO A 31 3.66 -7.79 -19.81
C PRO A 31 2.47 -8.70 -19.50
N HIS A 32 2.36 -9.14 -18.25
CA HIS A 32 1.22 -9.94 -17.77
C HIS A 32 0.61 -9.32 -16.51
N GLU A 33 -0.69 -9.49 -16.33
CA GLU A 33 -1.38 -9.12 -15.09
C GLU A 33 -1.10 -10.14 -14.01
N GLU A 34 -0.36 -9.70 -12.99
CA GLU A 34 -0.04 -10.48 -11.82
C GLU A 34 -0.82 -9.95 -10.61
N LYS A 35 -1.14 -10.83 -9.65
CA LYS A 35 -1.78 -10.40 -8.39
C LYS A 35 -0.86 -9.41 -7.68
N CYS A 36 -1.38 -8.25 -7.30
CA CYS A 36 -0.59 -7.23 -6.61
C CYS A 36 -0.04 -7.79 -5.30
N PRO A 37 1.29 -7.88 -5.11
CA PRO A 37 1.88 -8.48 -3.92
C PRO A 37 1.77 -7.60 -2.68
N TRP A 38 1.47 -6.30 -2.83
CA TRP A 38 1.33 -5.36 -1.71
C TRP A 38 -0.03 -5.41 -1.03
N CYS A 39 -1.11 -5.58 -1.82
CA CYS A 39 -2.47 -5.70 -1.28
C CYS A 39 -3.03 -7.11 -1.41
N GLU A 40 -2.23 -8.05 -1.92
CA GLU A 40 -2.62 -9.44 -2.18
C GLU A 40 -3.89 -9.60 -3.04
N GLY A 41 -4.16 -8.66 -3.96
CA GLY A 41 -5.36 -8.68 -4.80
C GLY A 41 -6.58 -7.92 -4.24
N THR A 42 -6.50 -7.37 -3.03
CA THR A 42 -7.65 -6.67 -2.42
C THR A 42 -7.89 -5.26 -2.95
N GLY A 43 -6.92 -4.66 -3.64
CA GLY A 43 -6.96 -3.25 -4.05
C GLY A 43 -6.83 -2.26 -2.87
N ARG A 44 -6.77 -2.74 -1.63
CA ARG A 44 -6.63 -1.89 -0.45
C ARG A 44 -5.25 -1.99 0.18
N TRP A 45 -4.72 -0.85 0.61
CA TRP A 45 -3.50 -0.79 1.40
C TRP A 45 -3.76 -1.37 2.78
N THR A 46 -3.06 -2.47 3.09
CA THR A 46 -3.00 -3.04 4.42
C THR A 46 -1.65 -2.64 5.01
N PRO A 47 -1.59 -1.73 6.00
CA PRO A 47 -0.33 -1.49 6.69
C PRO A 47 0.12 -2.81 7.35
N PRO A 48 1.43 -3.09 7.39
CA PRO A 48 1.92 -4.15 8.26
C PRO A 48 1.43 -3.89 9.68
N ALA A 49 1.11 -4.95 10.42
CA ALA A 49 0.71 -4.82 11.82
C ALA A 49 1.72 -3.91 12.54
N PRO A 50 1.26 -3.01 13.42
CA PRO A 50 2.20 -2.26 14.24
C PRO A 50 3.09 -3.30 14.93
N VAL A 51 4.40 -3.21 14.69
CA VAL A 51 5.33 -3.96 15.52
C VAL A 51 5.03 -3.50 16.94
N PRO A 52 4.70 -4.39 17.89
CA PRO A 52 4.69 -3.98 19.27
C PRO A 52 6.07 -3.37 19.51
N GLU A 53 6.09 -2.11 19.93
CA GLU A 53 7.30 -1.41 20.31
C GLU A 53 7.86 -2.17 21.50
N GLU A 54 8.73 -3.15 21.22
CA GLU A 54 9.47 -3.91 22.21
C GLU A 54 10.48 -2.92 22.82
N ASP A 55 10.01 -2.18 23.83
CA ASP A 55 10.77 -1.72 24.97
C ASP A 55 12.14 -1.09 24.65
N THR A 56 12.14 0.04 23.93
CA THR A 56 13.29 0.96 23.92
C THR A 56 12.97 2.17 24.78
N ALA A 57 12.74 1.97 26.09
CA ALA A 57 12.85 3.00 27.13
C ALA A 57 12.66 2.45 28.58
N GLY A 58 13.73 1.93 29.16
CA GLY A 58 14.16 2.29 30.53
C GLY A 58 13.58 1.55 31.74
N SER A 59 14.43 0.78 32.42
CA SER A 59 14.90 1.04 33.81
C SER A 59 16.10 0.16 34.14
#